data_AF-A0A351XCG5-F1
#
_entry.id   AF-A0A351XCG5-F1
#
_cell.length_a   1.000
_cell.length_b   1.000
_cell.length_c   1.000
_cell.angle_alpha   90.00
_cell.angle_beta   90.00
_cell.angle_gamma   90.00
#
_symmetry.space_group_name_H-M   'P 1'
#
loop_
_entity.id
_entity.type
_entity.pdbx_description
1 polymer ?
#
loop_
_entity_poly.entity_id
_entity_poly.type
_entity_poly.pdbx_seq_one_letter_code
_entity_poly.pdbx_strand_id
1 'polypeptide(L)' 'MFEVDGLAPLTAAEQLAAESVAVWDGHNYAVEAMEPLGLDFEAGAVRAGISLYTTDDDVDRLLEAVRRLAGSESG' A
#
# COMPACT_ATOMS: atom_id res chain seq x y z
N MET A 1 3.90 4.97 -4.67
CA MET A 1 4.00 3.58 -4.21
C MET A 1 4.66 3.60 -2.84
N PHE A 2 4.32 2.68 -1.98
CA PHE A 2 4.88 2.56 -0.64
C PHE A 2 4.96 1.09 -0.22
N GLU A 3 5.83 0.83 0.74
CA GLU A 3 5.95 -0.43 1.46
C GLU A 3 5.62 -0.18 2.94
N VAL A 4 5.20 -1.24 3.64
CA VAL A 4 5.07 -1.23 5.10
C VAL A 4 6.07 -2.25 5.62
N ASP A 5 7.02 -1.80 6.42
CA ASP A 5 8.08 -2.65 6.95
C ASP A 5 7.50 -3.92 7.58
N GLY A 6 8.10 -5.07 7.25
CA GLY A 6 7.66 -6.37 7.77
C GLY A 6 6.43 -6.98 7.08
N LEU A 7 5.77 -6.27 6.15
CA LEU A 7 4.59 -6.77 5.44
C LEU A 7 4.84 -6.90 3.93
N ALA A 8 4.47 -8.05 3.37
CA ALA A 8 4.38 -8.21 1.92
C ALA A 8 3.30 -7.27 1.34
N PRO A 9 3.48 -6.70 0.13
CA PRO A 9 2.52 -5.79 -0.49
C PRO A 9 1.08 -6.34 -0.55
N LEU A 10 0.92 -7.62 -0.90
CA LEU A 10 -0.39 -8.30 -0.92
C LEU A 10 -1.05 -8.29 0.47
N THR A 11 -0.30 -8.66 1.52
CA THR A 11 -0.81 -8.68 2.89
C THR A 11 -1.19 -7.28 3.37
N ALA A 12 -0.37 -6.26 3.05
CA ALA A 12 -0.72 -4.88 3.37
C ALA A 12 -2.01 -4.44 2.65
N ALA A 13 -2.17 -4.79 1.36
CA ALA A 13 -3.38 -4.49 0.60
C ALA A 13 -4.63 -5.18 1.16
N GLU A 14 -4.53 -6.44 1.57
CA GLU A 14 -5.63 -7.18 2.22
C GLU A 14 -6.06 -6.53 3.54
N GLN A 15 -5.11 -6.10 4.37
CA GLN A 15 -5.42 -5.43 5.64
C GLN A 15 -6.00 -4.02 5.43
N LEU A 16 -5.53 -3.27 4.42
CA LEU A 16 -6.14 -2.00 4.02
C LEU A 16 -7.57 -2.21 3.50
N ALA A 17 -7.83 -3.28 2.75
CA ALA A 17 -9.17 -3.60 2.27
C ALA A 17 -10.15 -3.88 3.42
N ALA A 18 -9.69 -4.52 4.51
CA ALA A 18 -10.49 -4.74 5.72
C ALA A 18 -10.90 -3.42 6.40
N GLU A 19 -10.11 -2.36 6.26
CA GLU A 19 -10.40 -0.99 6.71
C GLU A 19 -11.18 -0.17 5.66
N SER A 20 -11.73 -0.83 4.65
CA SER A 20 -12.46 -0.20 3.52
C SER A 20 -11.60 0.79 2.72
N VAL A 21 -10.31 0.50 2.55
CA VAL A 21 -9.36 1.24 1.73
C VAL A 21 -8.90 0.38 0.56
N ALA A 22 -9.36 0.69 -0.65
CA ALA A 22 -8.98 -0.04 -1.85
C ALA A 22 -7.65 0.45 -2.42
N VAL A 23 -6.68 -0.46 -2.55
CA VAL A 23 -5.34 -0.21 -3.13
C VAL A 23 -4.98 -1.32 -4.11
N TRP A 24 -3.86 -1.14 -4.81
CA TRP A 24 -3.25 -2.17 -5.66
C TRP A 24 -1.93 -2.64 -5.06
N ASP A 25 -1.64 -3.93 -5.11
CA ASP A 25 -0.33 -4.51 -4.85
C ASP A 25 0.38 -4.94 -6.15
N GLY A 26 1.68 -5.23 -6.07
CA GLY A 26 2.48 -5.70 -7.19
C GLY A 26 3.13 -4.62 -8.05
N HIS A 27 3.49 -4.99 -9.27
CA HIS A 27 4.27 -4.13 -10.18
C HIS A 27 3.45 -3.08 -10.90
N ASN A 28 2.12 -3.16 -10.87
CA ASN A 28 1.23 -2.23 -11.57
C ASN A 28 1.58 -2.07 -13.07
N TYR A 29 1.96 -3.17 -13.74
CA TYR A 29 2.44 -3.22 -15.13
C TYR A 29 3.77 -2.49 -15.40
N ALA A 30 4.51 -2.11 -14.36
CA ALA A 30 5.78 -1.38 -14.45
C ALA A 30 6.96 -2.19 -13.85
N VAL A 31 7.12 -3.45 -14.25
CA VAL A 31 8.12 -4.39 -13.69
C VAL A 31 9.55 -3.81 -13.69
N GLU A 32 9.99 -3.25 -14.82
CA GLU A 32 11.32 -2.65 -14.97
C GLU A 32 11.57 -1.43 -14.07
N ALA A 33 10.52 -0.87 -13.46
CA ALA A 33 10.64 0.25 -12.53
C ALA A 33 10.90 -0.19 -11.08
N MET A 34 10.74 -1.47 -10.73
CA MET A 34 10.91 -1.93 -9.35
C MET A 34 12.34 -1.74 -8.86
N GLU A 35 13.33 -2.25 -9.61
CA GLU A 35 14.74 -2.17 -9.24
C GLU A 35 15.24 -0.70 -9.10
N PRO A 36 14.99 0.23 -10.05
CA PRO A 36 15.38 1.63 -9.89
C PRO A 36 14.73 2.35 -8.70
N LEU A 37 13.57 1.87 -8.23
CA LEU A 37 12.86 2.40 -7.07
C LEU A 37 13.26 1.72 -5.76
N GLY A 38 14.13 0.70 -5.81
CA GLY A 38 14.54 -0.09 -4.66
C GLY A 38 13.45 -1.03 -4.12
N LEU A 39 12.45 -1.35 -4.94
CA LEU A 39 11.33 -2.23 -4.59
C LEU A 39 11.65 -3.68 -4.94
N ASP A 40 10.99 -4.63 -4.27
CA ASP A 40 11.10 -6.05 -4.58
C ASP A 40 10.65 -6.34 -6.03
N PHE A 41 11.46 -7.12 -6.77
CA PHE A 41 11.23 -7.39 -8.19
C PHE A 41 10.09 -8.37 -8.46
N GLU A 42 9.73 -9.22 -7.49
CA GLU A 42 8.67 -10.22 -7.64
C GLU A 42 7.37 -9.76 -6.97
N ALA A 43 7.47 -9.09 -5.83
CA ALA A 43 6.34 -8.64 -5.03
C ALA A 43 5.89 -7.20 -5.34
N GLY A 44 6.76 -6.35 -5.86
CA GLY A 44 6.47 -4.95 -6.14
C GLY A 44 6.15 -4.14 -4.88
N ALA A 45 5.10 -3.31 -4.94
CA ALA A 45 4.72 -2.42 -3.84
C ALA A 45 3.23 -2.13 -3.78
N VAL A 46 2.79 -1.49 -2.70
CA VAL A 46 1.41 -0.98 -2.60
C VAL A 46 1.30 0.37 -3.32
N ARG A 47 0.18 0.55 -4.03
CA ARG A 47 -0.18 1.79 -4.71
C ARG A 47 -1.60 2.21 -4.38
N ALA A 48 -1.72 3.31 -3.65
CA ALA A 48 -2.96 4.07 -3.53
C ALA A 48 -3.10 5.03 -4.72
N GLY A 49 -4.23 4.95 -5.43
CA GLY A 49 -4.57 5.85 -6.54
C GLY A 49 -5.57 6.90 -6.10
N ILE A 50 -5.41 8.13 -6.58
CA ILE A 50 -6.34 9.24 -6.33
C ILE A 50 -7.13 9.49 -7.62
N SER A 51 -8.43 9.76 -7.48
CA SER A 51 -9.33 10.10 -8.58
C SER A 51 -10.07 11.41 -8.27
N LEU A 52 -10.86 11.90 -9.24
CA LEU A 52 -11.66 13.13 -9.10
C LEU A 52 -12.65 13.09 -7.92
N TYR A 53 -13.05 11.88 -7.51
CA TYR A 53 -13.99 11.64 -6.43
C TYR A 53 -13.31 11.29 -5.09
N THR A 54 -11.98 11.26 -5.02
CA THR A 54 -11.28 11.08 -3.75
C THR A 54 -11.43 12.34 -2.91
N THR A 55 -11.82 12.16 -1.66
CA THR A 55 -12.01 13.23 -0.67
C THR A 55 -10.90 13.23 0.37
N ASP A 56 -10.81 14.30 1.16
CA ASP A 56 -9.87 14.38 2.29
C ASP A 56 -10.17 13.26 3.32
N ASP A 57 -11.43 12.92 3.54
CA ASP A 57 -11.85 11.81 4.42
C ASP A 57 -11.31 10.44 3.94
N ASP A 58 -11.23 10.22 2.61
CA ASP A 58 -10.66 8.99 2.05
C ASP A 58 -9.15 8.94 2.29
N VAL A 59 -8.47 10.08 2.14
CA VAL A 59 -7.03 10.20 2.39
C VAL A 59 -6.73 9.99 3.87
N ASP A 60 -7.51 10.59 4.77
CA ASP A 60 -7.36 10.42 6.21
C ASP A 60 -7.56 8.96 6.61
N ARG A 61 -8.57 8.27 6.05
CA ARG A 61 -8.77 6.83 6.29
C ARG A 61 -7.58 5.99 5.83
N LEU A 62 -7.03 6.26 4.64
CA LEU A 62 -5.82 5.59 4.15
C LEU A 62 -4.64 5.80 5.12
N LEU A 63 -4.40 7.04 5.55
CA LEU A 63 -3.29 7.37 6.44
C LEU A 63 -3.46 6.74 7.83
N GLU A 64 -4.66 6.73 8.38
CA GLU A 64 -4.95 6.06 9.65
C GLU A 64 -4.74 4.54 9.56
N ALA A 65 -5.23 3.90 8.50
CA ALA A 65 -5.04 2.48 8.29
C ALA A 65 -3.56 2.13 8.15
N VAL A 66 -2.79 2.87 7.34
CA VAL A 66 -1.33 2.68 7.21
C VAL A 66 -0.60 2.87 8.55
N ARG A 67 -0.98 3.87 9.36
CA ARG A 67 -0.40 4.06 10.70
C ARG A 67 -0.66 2.86 11.62
N ARG A 68 -1.85 2.25 11.55
CA ARG A 68 -2.15 1.04 12.33
C ARG A 68 -1.26 -0.12 11.89
N LEU A 69 -1.09 -0.33 10.57
CA LEU A 69 -0.22 -1.38 10.02
C LEU A 69 1.25 -1.20 10.40
N ALA A 70 1.76 0.02 10.32
CA ALA A 70 3.14 0.33 10.70
C ALA A 70 3.36 0.28 12.23
N GLY A 71 2.31 0.51 13.02
CA GLY A 71 2.35 0.51 14.48
C GLY A 71 2.02 -0.84 15.14
N SER A 72 1.61 -1.86 14.36
CA SER A 72 1.21 -3.18 14.89
C SER A 72 2.38 -4.10 15.28
N GLU A 73 3.59 -3.58 15.40
CA GLU A 73 4.71 -4.30 16.04
C GLU A 73 4.44 -4.46 17.55
N SER A 74 3.79 -5.56 17.91
CA SER A 74 3.83 -6.19 19.22
C SER A 74 3.67 -7.69 19.02
N GLY A 75 4.81 -8.36 18.88
CA GLY A 75 4.94 -9.82 18.81
C GLY A 75 6.39 -10.24 18.68
#